data_AF-A0A382XCE7-F1
#
_entry.id   AF-A0A382XCE7-F1
#
_cell.length_a   1.000
_cell.length_b   1.000
_cell.length_c   1.000
_cell.angle_alpha   90.00
_cell.angle_beta   90.00
_cell.angle_gamma   90.00
#
_symmetry.space_group_name_H-M   'P 1'
#
loop_
_entity.id
_entity.type
_entity.pdbx_description
1 polymer ?
#
loop_
_entity_poly.entity_id
_entity_poly.type
_entity_poly.pdbx_seq_one_letter_code
_entity_poly.pdbx_strand_id
1 'polypeptide(L)' 'MSSIAKTLSEVFSCSLLDENRDLLTKQMLEHMRNKTQEYQRQHLAKVS' A
#
# COMPACT_ATOMS: atom_id res chain seq x y z
N MET A 1 -1.62 0.37 7.97
CA MET A 1 -2.48 1.19 7.09
C MET A 1 -2.13 2.64 7.35
N SER A 2 -2.03 3.47 6.31
CA SER A 2 -1.87 4.92 6.50
C SER A 2 -3.03 5.43 7.35
N SER A 3 -2.72 6.10 8.47
CA SER A 3 -3.73 6.67 9.37
C SER A 3 -4.70 7.57 8.60
N ILE A 4 -4.19 8.33 7.62
CA ILE A 4 -4.98 9.25 6.81
C ILE A 4 -6.00 8.50 5.94
N ALA A 5 -5.57 7.44 5.26
CA ALA A 5 -6.46 6.66 4.38
C ALA A 5 -7.62 6.04 5.17
N LYS A 6 -7.34 5.55 6.39
CA LYS A 6 -8.36 5.00 7.27
C LYS A 6 -9.32 6.07 7.78
N THR A 7 -8.80 7.22 8.22
CA THR A 7 -9.63 8.36 8.64
C THR A 7 -10.54 8.85 7.51
N LEU A 8 -10.03 8.98 6.29
CA LEU A 8 -10.83 9.40 5.14
C LEU A 8 -11.92 8.37 4.81
N SER A 9 -11.59 7.09 4.83
CA SER A 9 -12.57 6.00 4.64
C SER A 9 -13.71 6.05 5.65
N GLU A 10 -13.41 6.32 6.92
CA GLU A 10 -14.39 6.47 7.99
C GLU A 10 -15.25 7.74 7.79
N VAL A 11 -14.62 8.89 7.49
CA VAL A 11 -15.31 10.18 7.28
C VAL A 11 -16.26 10.13 6.08
N PHE A 12 -15.84 9.51 4.98
CA PHE A 12 -16.63 9.42 3.75
C PHE A 12 -17.46 8.15 3.64
N SER A 13 -17.41 7.26 4.64
CA SER A 13 -18.09 5.96 4.64
C SER A 13 -17.83 5.16 3.34
N CYS A 14 -16.58 5.19 2.87
CA CYS A 14 -16.19 4.61 1.60
C CYS A 14 -15.16 3.48 1.77
N SER A 15 -15.17 2.53 0.85
CA SER A 15 -14.19 1.44 0.84
C SER A 15 -12.86 1.92 0.27
N LEU A 16 -11.75 1.55 0.91
CA LEU A 16 -10.43 1.70 0.33
C LEU A 16 -10.22 0.66 -0.77
N LEU A 17 -9.77 1.13 -1.92
CA LEU A 17 -9.48 0.30 -3.08
C LEU A 17 -7.98 0.31 -3.39
N ASP A 18 -7.51 -0.71 -4.08
CA ASP A 18 -6.15 -0.80 -4.59
C ASP A 18 -6.00 -0.16 -5.99
N GLU A 19 -4.82 -0.35 -6.59
CA GLU A 19 -4.44 0.19 -7.90
C GLU A 19 -5.31 -0.33 -9.07
N ASN A 20 -5.96 -1.49 -8.91
CA ASN A 20 -6.86 -2.09 -9.88
C ASN A 20 -8.35 -1.81 -9.58
N ARG A 21 -8.63 -0.99 -8.56
CA ARG A 21 -9.96 -0.71 -8.02
C ARG A 21 -10.62 -1.90 -7.33
N ASP A 22 -9.83 -2.89 -6.91
CA ASP A 22 -10.31 -3.97 -6.07
C ASP A 22 -10.30 -3.56 -4.59
N LEU A 23 -11.09 -4.24 -3.76
CA LEU A 23 -11.14 -3.95 -2.33
C LEU A 23 -9.75 -4.14 -1.71
N LEU A 24 -9.27 -3.13 -0.99
CA LEU A 24 -7.94 -3.20 -0.37
C LEU A 24 -7.93 -4.22 0.77
N THR A 25 -7.40 -5.41 0.50
CA THR A 25 -7.32 -6.50 1.46
C THR A 25 -6.04 -6.44 2.31
N LYS A 26 -6.03 -7.20 3.42
CA LYS A 26 -4.83 -7.38 4.25
C LYS A 26 -3.65 -7.95 3.46
N GLN A 27 -3.90 -8.91 2.58
CA GLN A 27 -2.88 -9.51 1.73
C GLN A 27 -2.31 -8.48 0.74
N MET A 28 -3.16 -7.63 0.16
CA MET A 28 -2.70 -6.57 -0.74
C MET A 28 -1.84 -5.53 -0.02
N LEU A 29 -2.20 -5.15 1.22
CA LEU A 29 -1.37 -4.26 2.03
C LEU A 29 0.03 -4.81 2.31
N GLU A 30 0.12 -6.10 2.61
CA GLU A 30 1.40 -6.78 2.80
C GLU A 30 2.20 -6.86 1.50
N HIS A 31 1.54 -7.18 0.39
CA HIS A 31 2.15 -7.18 -0.93
C HIS A 31 2.74 -5.80 -1.30
N MET A 32 1.99 -4.71 -1.13
CA MET A 32 2.45 -3.35 -1.40
C MET A 32 3.68 -2.97 -0.55
N ARG A 33 3.70 -3.39 0.73
CA ARG A 33 4.86 -3.19 1.62
C ARG A 33 6.09 -3.93 1.09
N ASN A 34 5.94 -5.21 0.74
CA ASN A 34 7.04 -6.02 0.23
C ASN A 34 7.57 -5.48 -1.10
N LYS A 35 6.69 -5.04 -2.01
CA LYS A 35 7.04 -4.39 -3.28
C LYS A 35 7.89 -3.13 -3.06
N THR A 36 7.53 -2.32 -2.06
CA THR A 36 8.29 -1.10 -1.70
C THR A 36 9.68 -1.45 -1.16
N GLN A 37 9.77 -2.43 -0.27
CA GLN A 37 11.05 -2.89 0.28
C GLN A 37 11.96 -3.48 -0.80
N GLU A 38 11.40 -4.25 -1.72
CA GLU A 38 12.15 -4.84 -2.83
C GLU A 38 12.68 -3.77 -3.78
N TYR A 39 11.86 -2.76 -4.10
CA TYR A 39 12.31 -1.60 -4.85
C TYR A 39 13.50 -0.89 -4.18
N GLN A 40 13.44 -0.69 -2.86
CA GLN A 40 14.53 -0.11 -2.09
C GLN A 40 15.80 -0.98 -2.13
N ARG A 41 15.68 -2.30 -1.99
CA ARG A 41 16.81 -3.23 -2.11
C ARG A 41 17.48 -3.15 -3.47
N GLN A 42 16.68 -3.17 -4.55
CA GLN A 42 17.19 -3.06 -5.92
C GLN A 42 17.88 -1.72 -6.16
N HIS A 43 17.34 -0.64 -5.61
CA HIS A 43 17.96 0.68 -5.69
C HIS A 43 19.32 0.71 -4.97
N LEU A 44 19.40 0.18 -3.74
CA LEU A 44 20.66 0.10 -2.99
C LEU A 44 21.70 -0.79 -3.68
N ALA A 45 21.26 -1.93 -4.24
CA ALA A 45 22.13 -2.84 -4.98
C ALA A 45 22.66 -2.22 -6.28
N LYS A 46 21.91 -1.32 -6.94
CA LYS A 46 22.38 -0.55 -8.11
C LYS A 46 23.39 0.54 -7.77
N VAL A 47 23.39 1.02 -6.53
CA VAL A 47 24.29 2.09 -6.05
C VAL A 47 25.57 1.51 -5.43
N SER A 48 25.66 0.18 -5.27
CA SER A 48 26.83 -0.54 -4.74
C SER A 48 27.76 -1.06 -5.83
#